data_AF-A0ABD5SX39-F1
#
_entry.id   AF-A0ABD5SX39-F1
#
_cell.length_a   1.000
_cell.length_b   1.000
_cell.length_c   1.000
_cell.angle_alpha   90.00
_cell.angle_beta   90.00
_cell.angle_gamma   90.00
#
_symmetry.space_group_name_H-M   'P 1'
#
loop_
_entity.id
_entity.type
_entity.pdbx_description
1 polymer ?
#
loop_
_entity_poly.entity_id
_entity_poly.type
_entity_poly.pdbx_seq_one_letter_code
_entity_poly.pdbx_strand_id
1 'polypeptide(L)'
;MSPLGEVVLVAAIAGCTTGIGALPLLLTDRISHRVYDGSLGLAAGIMVGAAVFALVLPGLELGSPLEVVAGILAGGGFLLAVNAFVPHLHLLFRGEQVEGTSAMRDPAGEL
;
A
#
# COMPACT_ATOMS: atom_id res chain seq x y z
N MET A 1 5.34 -11.77 31.23
CA MET A 1 4.32 -11.26 30.28
C MET A 1 4.45 -12.09 29.01
N SER A 2 3.41 -12.83 28.63
CA SER A 2 3.47 -13.75 27.49
C SER A 2 3.58 -12.95 26.18
N PRO A 3 4.67 -13.08 25.41
CA PRO A 3 4.94 -12.24 24.23
C PRO A 3 3.83 -12.32 23.16
N LEU A 4 3.10 -13.43 23.11
CA LEU A 4 1.96 -13.60 22.20
C LEU A 4 0.79 -12.66 22.52
N GLY A 5 0.51 -12.39 23.80
CA GLY A 5 -0.60 -11.54 24.18
C GLY A 5 -0.39 -10.08 23.75
N GLU A 6 0.86 -9.63 23.81
CA GLU A 6 1.25 -8.27 23.39
C GLU A 6 1.14 -8.11 21.86
N VAL A 7 1.66 -9.07 21.09
CA VAL A 7 1.56 -9.04 19.62
C VAL A 7 0.10 -9.04 19.16
N VAL A 8 -0.74 -9.88 19.76
CA VAL A 8 -2.18 -9.93 19.44
C VAL A 8 -2.88 -8.62 19.77
N LEU A 9 -2.58 -8.03 20.94
CA LEU A 9 -3.16 -6.74 21.34
C LEU A 9 -2.74 -5.62 20.38
N VAL A 10 -1.46 -5.53 20.03
CA VAL A 10 -0.94 -4.53 19.09
C VAL A 10 -1.58 -4.70 17.71
N ALA A 11 -1.66 -5.94 17.20
CA ALA A 11 -2.30 -6.22 15.93
C ALA A 11 -3.80 -5.88 15.93
N ALA A 12 -4.50 -6.16 17.05
CA ALA A 12 -5.91 -5.80 17.21
C ALA A 12 -6.12 -4.28 17.23
N ILE A 13 -5.27 -3.54 17.96
CA ILE A 13 -5.32 -2.08 17.99
C ILE A 13 -5.06 -1.51 16.60
N ALA A 14 -4.04 -2.00 15.90
CA ALA A 14 -3.73 -1.56 14.53
C ALA A 14 -4.92 -1.78 13.58
N GLY A 15 -5.56 -2.96 13.65
CA GLY A 15 -6.77 -3.25 12.87
C GLY A 15 -7.95 -2.33 13.22
N CYS A 16 -8.17 -2.05 14.50
CA CYS A 16 -9.18 -1.09 14.94
C CYS A 16 -8.90 0.33 14.41
N THR A 17 -7.63 0.75 14.37
CA THR A 17 -7.24 2.05 13.79
C THR A 17 -7.59 2.15 12.31
N THR A 18 -7.49 1.07 11.53
CA THR A 18 -7.98 1.03 10.14
C THR A 18 -9.48 1.33 10.07
N GLY A 19 -10.28 0.70 10.93
CA GLY A 19 -11.71 0.96 11.02
C GLY A 19 -12.03 2.40 11.41
N ILE A 20 -11.28 2.98 12.36
CA ILE A 20 -11.40 4.39 12.76
C ILE A 20 -11.09 5.31 11.57
N GLY A 21 -10.04 5.01 10.81
CA GLY A 21 -9.68 5.75 9.59
C GLY A 21 -10.75 5.70 8.50
N ALA A 22 -11.59 4.66 8.48
CA ALA A 22 -12.69 4.51 7.55
C ALA A 22 -13.98 5.24 7.98
N LEU A 23 -14.11 5.69 9.24
CA LEU A 23 -15.32 6.37 9.74
C LEU A 23 -15.76 7.58 8.91
N PRO A 24 -14.87 8.47 8.42
CA PRO A 24 -15.28 9.61 7.60
C PRO A 24 -15.99 9.20 6.30
N LEU A 25 -15.67 8.01 5.77
CA LEU A 25 -16.29 7.47 4.56
C LEU A 25 -17.77 7.14 4.76
N LEU A 26 -18.20 6.84 5.99
CA LEU A 26 -19.61 6.55 6.30
C LEU A 26 -20.48 7.81 6.33
N LEU A 27 -19.87 8.98 6.49
CA LEU A 27 -20.56 10.27 6.55
C LEU A 27 -20.45 11.06 5.25
N THR A 28 -19.49 10.73 4.39
CA THR A 28 -19.18 11.48 3.17
C THR A 28 -18.91 10.53 2.00
N ASP A 29 -19.85 10.50 1.04
CA ASP A 29 -19.76 9.66 -0.16
C ASP A 29 -18.93 10.29 -1.30
N ARG A 30 -18.37 11.49 -1.11
CA ARG A 30 -17.61 12.22 -2.15
C ARG A 30 -16.22 12.62 -1.66
N ILE A 31 -15.23 11.80 -1.99
CA ILE A 31 -13.81 12.12 -1.81
C ILE A 31 -13.28 12.71 -3.12
N SER A 32 -12.54 13.82 -3.04
CA SER A 32 -11.84 14.34 -4.22
C SER A 32 -10.63 13.47 -4.57
N HIS A 33 -10.35 13.26 -5.86
CA HIS A 33 -9.17 12.49 -6.32
C HIS A 33 -7.87 12.95 -5.66
N ARG A 34 -7.68 14.26 -5.44
CA ARG A 34 -6.49 14.80 -4.77
C ARG A 34 -6.29 14.28 -3.35
N VAL A 35 -7.37 14.09 -2.58
CA VAL A 35 -7.31 13.55 -1.22
C VAL A 35 -7.05 12.04 -1.27
N TYR A 36 -7.66 11.35 -2.23
CA TYR A 36 -7.44 9.92 -2.45
C TYR A 36 -5.96 9.64 -2.79
N ASP A 37 -5.42 10.32 -3.80
CA ASP A 37 -4.01 10.19 -4.22
C ASP A 37 -3.04 10.57 -3.09
N GLY A 38 -3.36 11.63 -2.35
CA GLY A 38 -2.60 12.04 -1.18
C GLY A 38 -2.59 10.98 -0.07
N SER A 39 -3.72 10.32 0.17
CA SER A 39 -3.83 9.24 1.17
C SER A 39 -3.07 7.99 0.74
N LEU A 40 -3.13 7.61 -0.54
CA LEU A 40 -2.35 6.51 -1.11
C LEU A 40 -0.85 6.77 -1.04
N GLY A 41 -0.41 7.97 -1.42
CA GLY A 41 1.00 8.37 -1.32
C GLY A 41 1.51 8.35 0.12
N LEU A 42 0.71 8.83 1.08
CA LEU A 42 1.05 8.78 2.50
C LEU A 42 1.18 7.33 3.00
N ALA A 43 0.20 6.48 2.68
CA ALA A 43 0.23 5.07 3.07
C ALA A 43 1.45 4.34 2.47
N ALA A 44 1.72 4.54 1.18
CA ALA A 44 2.89 3.99 0.51
C ALA A 44 4.19 4.45 1.17
N GLY A 45 4.32 5.74 1.49
CA GLY A 45 5.48 6.29 2.17
C GLY A 45 5.73 5.67 3.55
N ILE A 46 4.69 5.57 4.39
CA ILE A 46 4.80 4.98 5.74
C ILE A 46 5.21 3.51 5.65
N MET A 47 4.62 2.74 4.73
CA MET A 47 4.93 1.31 4.58
C MET A 47 6.36 1.09 4.08
N VAL A 48 6.83 1.88 3.11
CA VAL A 48 8.23 1.82 2.64
C VAL A 48 9.20 2.20 3.76
N GLY A 49 8.89 3.26 4.52
CA GLY A 49 9.70 3.66 5.67
C GLY A 49 9.81 2.58 6.75
N ALA A 50 8.68 1.96 7.11
CA ALA A 50 8.65 0.84 8.05
C ALA A 50 9.48 -0.35 7.53
N ALA A 51 9.36 -0.69 6.25
CA ALA A 51 10.15 -1.76 5.65
C ALA A 51 11.66 -1.49 5.76
N VAL A 52 12.12 -0.27 5.48
CA VAL A 52 13.56 0.04 5.54
C VAL A 52 14.06 0.12 6.98
N PHE A 53 13.42 0.93 7.84
CA PHE A 53 13.93 1.25 9.17
C PHE A 53 13.61 0.20 10.23
N ALA A 54 12.43 -0.43 10.16
CA ALA A 54 12.00 -1.39 11.16
C ALA A 54 12.24 -2.85 10.76
N LEU A 55 12.50 -3.15 9.48
CA LEU A 55 12.77 -4.51 9.01
C LEU A 55 14.17 -4.66 8.40
N VAL A 56 14.52 -3.90 7.36
CA VAL A 56 15.80 -4.09 6.64
C VAL A 56 16.99 -3.74 7.51
N LEU A 57 16.99 -2.56 8.15
CA LEU A 57 18.12 -2.13 8.99
C LEU A 57 18.37 -3.10 10.16
N PRO A 58 17.35 -3.46 10.97
CA PRO A 58 17.53 -4.45 12.04
C PRO A 58 17.88 -5.84 11.50
N GLY A 59 17.35 -6.21 10.33
CA GLY A 59 17.67 -7.47 9.67
C GLY A 59 19.15 -7.59 9.28
N LEU A 60 19.77 -6.49 8.85
CA LEU A 60 21.21 -6.44 8.52
C LEU A 60 22.11 -6.46 9.77
N GLU A 61 21.60 -6.02 10.92
CA GLU A 61 22.32 -6.11 12.20
C GLU A 61 22.28 -7.52 12.79
N LEU A 62 21.17 -8.24 12.57
CA LEU A 62 20.95 -9.58 13.13
C LEU A 62 21.41 -10.73 12.21
N GLY A 63 21.41 -10.53 10.90
CA GLY A 63 21.69 -11.57 9.91
C GLY A 63 22.68 -11.13 8.82
N SER A 64 22.95 -12.03 7.88
CA SER A 64 23.82 -11.71 6.74
C SER A 64 23.06 -10.87 5.69
N PRO A 65 23.74 -9.98 4.94
CA PRO A 65 23.12 -9.24 3.85
C PRO A 65 22.45 -10.15 2.80
N LEU A 66 23.01 -11.35 2.59
CA LEU A 66 22.45 -12.33 1.67
C LEU A 66 21.10 -12.88 2.14
N GLU A 67 20.93 -13.12 3.44
CA GLU A 67 19.66 -13.57 4.02
C GLU A 67 18.57 -12.49 3.90
N VAL A 68 18.92 -11.22 4.15
CA VAL A 68 17.98 -10.10 4.01
C VAL A 68 17.55 -9.94 2.56
N VAL A 69 18.49 -9.97 1.60
CA VAL A 69 18.17 -9.90 0.17
C VAL A 69 17.33 -11.10 -0.27
N ALA A 70 17.67 -12.30 0.16
CA ALA A 70 16.89 -13.51 -0.13
C ALA A 70 15.46 -13.39 0.43
N GLY A 71 15.30 -12.89 1.65
CA GLY A 71 14.01 -12.65 2.28
C GLY A 71 13.15 -11.62 1.52
N ILE A 72 13.75 -10.51 1.10
CA ILE A 72 13.07 -9.49 0.28
C ILE A 72 12.63 -10.07 -1.07
N LEU A 73 13.52 -10.79 -1.77
CA LEU A 73 13.19 -11.40 -3.06
C LEU A 73 12.13 -12.50 -2.93
N ALA A 74 12.21 -13.33 -1.89
CA ALA A 74 11.22 -14.36 -1.62
C ALA A 74 9.85 -13.75 -1.27
N GLY A 75 9.81 -12.73 -0.41
CA GLY A 75 8.58 -12.02 -0.05
C GLY A 75 7.95 -11.28 -1.23
N GLY A 76 8.75 -10.53 -1.99
CA GLY A 76 8.29 -9.84 -3.20
C GLY A 76 7.83 -10.81 -4.29
N GLY A 77 8.58 -11.89 -4.51
CA GLY A 77 8.20 -12.95 -5.44
C GLY A 77 6.92 -13.67 -5.01
N PHE A 78 6.75 -13.93 -3.71
CA PHE A 78 5.52 -14.49 -3.16
C PHE A 78 4.32 -13.56 -3.41
N LEU A 79 4.44 -12.27 -3.11
CA LEU A 79 3.37 -11.30 -3.38
C LEU A 79 3.07 -11.20 -4.88
N LEU A 80 4.07 -11.23 -5.75
CA LEU A 80 3.89 -11.22 -7.19
C LEU A 80 3.17 -12.49 -7.67
N ALA A 81 3.53 -13.65 -7.15
CA ALA A 81 2.87 -14.91 -7.45
C ALA A 81 1.41 -14.89 -6.99
N VAL A 82 1.14 -14.49 -5.75
CA VAL A 82 -0.22 -14.34 -5.22
C VAL A 82 -1.03 -13.37 -6.08
N ASN A 83 -0.47 -12.22 -6.45
CA ASN A 83 -1.12 -11.25 -7.33
C ASN A 83 -1.42 -11.83 -8.73
N ALA A 84 -0.56 -12.71 -9.26
CA ALA A 84 -0.81 -13.39 -10.53
C ALA A 84 -1.90 -14.47 -10.42
N PHE A 85 -2.04 -15.12 -9.27
CA PHE A 85 -3.08 -16.12 -9.03
C PHE A 85 -4.45 -15.51 -8.72
N VAL A 86 -4.50 -14.31 -8.13
CA VAL A 86 -5.76 -13.58 -7.95
C VAL A 86 -6.20 -13.10 -9.34
N PRO A 87 -7.25 -13.70 -9.94
CA PRO A 87 -7.68 -13.32 -11.29
C PRO A 87 -8.05 -11.85 -11.23
N HIS A 88 -7.36 -11.03 -12.03
CA HIS A 88 -7.57 -9.59 -12.05
C HIS A 88 -9.07 -9.36 -12.30
N LEU A 89 -9.80 -8.85 -11.31
CA LEU A 89 -11.21 -8.45 -11.40
C LEU A 89 -11.38 -7.18 -12.28
N HIS A 90 -10.64 -7.12 -13.38
CA HIS A 90 -10.78 -6.11 -14.43
C HIS A 90 -12.02 -6.38 -15.33
N LEU A 91 -12.80 -7.43 -15.03
CA LEU A 91 -14.00 -7.79 -15.80
C LEU A 91 -15.30 -7.11 -15.33
N LEU A 92 -15.30 -6.32 -14.23
CA LEU A 92 -16.52 -5.65 -13.75
C LEU A 92 -16.49 -4.12 -13.77
N PHE A 93 -15.35 -3.48 -14.03
CA PHE A 93 -15.23 -2.02 -14.08
C PHE A 93 -14.94 -1.50 -15.49
N ARG A 94 -15.82 -1.84 -16.45
CA ARG A 94 -15.92 -1.07 -17.69
C ARG A 94 -16.77 0.17 -17.40
N GLY A 95 -16.21 1.19 -16.76
CA GLY A 95 -17.03 2.35 -16.38
C GLY A 95 -16.35 3.61 -15.87
N GLU A 96 -15.13 3.60 -15.34
CA GLU A 96 -14.53 4.84 -14.82
C GLU A 96 -13.20 5.15 -15.50
N GLN A 97 -13.13 6.40 -15.91
CA GLN A 97 -12.14 6.98 -16.80
C GLN A 97 -10.72 6.81 -16.29
N VAL A 98 -9.85 6.47 -17.23
CA VAL A 98 -8.40 6.74 -17.29
C VAL A 98 -7.95 7.71 -16.20
N GLU A 99 -7.46 7.15 -15.10
CA GLU A 99 -6.74 7.88 -14.07
C GLU A 99 -5.31 8.12 -14.59
N GLY A 100 -4.97 9.40 -14.81
CA GLY A 100 -3.64 9.86 -15.23
C GLY A 100 -3.52 10.26 -16.70
N THR A 101 -3.52 11.56 -16.97
CA THR A 101 -3.19 12.24 -18.26
C THR A 101 -4.36 12.61 -19.18
N SER A 102 -5.29 13.44 -18.70
CA SER A 102 -6.14 14.28 -19.57
C SER A 102 -5.76 15.77 -19.54
N ALA A 103 -4.65 16.14 -18.90
CA ALA A 103 -4.13 17.51 -18.89
C ALA A 103 -2.90 17.74 -19.80
N MET A 104 -2.82 17.04 -20.93
CA MET A 104 -1.87 17.42 -21.99
C MET A 104 -2.37 17.00 -23.38
N ARG A 105 -3.50 17.57 -23.79
CA ARG A 105 -3.80 17.75 -25.21
C ARG A 105 -4.50 19.08 -25.42
N ASP A 106 -3.72 20.16 -25.35
CA ASP A 106 -3.81 21.22 -26.34
C ASP A 106 -2.52 22.06 -26.34
N PRO A 107 -1.61 21.82 -27.30
CA PRO A 107 -1.01 22.93 -27.99
C PRO A 107 -1.50 22.86 -29.43
N ALA A 108 -2.62 23.54 -29.70
CA ALA A 108 -2.97 24.07 -30.99
C ALA A 108 -1.85 25.03 -31.42
N GLY A 109 -0.75 24.43 -31.87
CA GLY A 109 -0.03 24.96 -33.00
C GLY A 109 -0.79 24.60 -34.26
N GLU A 110 -0.71 25.54 -35.20
CA GLU A 110 -0.91 25.36 -36.64
C GLU A 110 -2.29 25.76 -37.21
N LEU A 111 -2.37 27.08 -37.47
CA LEU A 111 -2.98 27.77 -38.62
C LEU A 111 -4.51 27.70 -38.80
#